data_AF-A0A914R0B1-F1
#
_entry.id   AF-A0A914R0B1-F1
#
_cell.length_a   1.000
_cell.length_b   1.000
_cell.length_c   1.000
_cell.angle_alpha   90.00
_cell.angle_beta   90.00
_cell.angle_gamma   90.00
#
_symmetry.space_group_name_H-M   'P 1'
#
loop_
_entity.id
_entity.type
_entity.pdbx_description
1 polymer ?
#
loop_
_entity_poly.entity_id
_entity_poly.type
_entity_poly.pdbx_seq_one_letter_code
_entity_poly.pdbx_strand_id
1 'polypeptide(L)'
;MENDCRFGFLNKSDYSIKCPDGSIPCRRIVLNLTSKLMRRHFAETKDVEMVVEHSMDVVKLVFTFLHSLCFKMPKFYDLDFAKRLLKVVDFFEPEQITNITSSIHQSLCKKFVSEIHDFDTILVWTSIAFQNSLPELENMVSSEIVSKYYFKWQQLFPENARNVENAMFRHVFGSEDRPNHFFETVERIFSDSLCTNVILQ
;
A
#
# COMPACT_ATOMS: atom_id res chain seq x y z
N MET A 1 8.03 6.25 29.91
CA MET A 1 7.84 7.19 28.80
C MET A 1 9.21 7.48 28.22
N GLU A 2 9.62 6.73 27.20
CA GLU A 2 10.92 6.95 26.55
C GLU A 2 10.82 8.21 25.69
N ASN A 3 11.67 9.18 25.98
CA ASN A 3 11.88 10.36 25.15
C ASN A 3 12.47 9.91 23.82
N ASP A 4 11.62 9.78 22.80
CA ASP A 4 12.05 9.58 21.42
C ASP A 4 12.73 10.87 20.95
N CYS A 5 14.07 10.93 21.05
CA CYS A 5 14.91 12.10 20.75
C CYS A 5 14.71 12.67 19.35
N ARG A 6 14.04 11.95 18.44
CA ARG A 6 13.61 12.43 17.12
C ARG A 6 12.64 13.62 17.19
N PHE A 7 12.05 13.87 18.35
CA PHE A 7 11.09 14.95 18.59
C PHE A 7 11.63 16.10 19.47
N GLY A 8 12.94 16.13 19.80
CA GLY A 8 13.53 17.22 20.61
C GLY A 8 13.36 18.63 20.03
N PHE A 9 13.01 18.74 18.74
CA PHE A 9 12.73 19.99 18.03
C PHE A 9 11.33 20.57 18.32
N LEU A 10 10.45 19.81 18.99
CA LEU A 10 9.07 20.19 19.31
C LEU A 10 8.94 21.26 20.41
N ASN A 11 10.01 21.59 21.13
CA ASN A 11 9.98 22.62 22.20
C ASN A 11 9.71 24.06 21.70
N LYS A 12 9.59 24.27 20.39
CA LYS A 12 9.18 25.55 19.76
C LYS A 12 8.13 25.32 18.67
N SER A 13 7.13 24.49 18.95
CA SER A 13 6.00 24.30 18.02
C SER A 13 5.16 25.58 17.94
N ASP A 14 4.86 26.03 16.74
CA ASP A 14 3.99 27.17 16.42
C ASP A 14 2.71 26.74 15.70
N TYR A 15 2.49 25.43 15.57
CA TYR A 15 1.35 24.84 14.86
C TYR A 15 0.99 23.47 15.43
N SER A 16 -0.25 23.01 15.22
CA SER A 16 -0.71 21.70 15.69
C SER A 16 -1.59 20.98 14.66
N ILE A 17 -1.36 19.67 14.48
CA ILE A 17 -2.29 18.80 13.73
C ILE A 17 -3.17 18.05 14.73
N LYS A 18 -4.49 18.24 14.64
CA LYS A 18 -5.49 17.53 15.45
C LYS A 18 -5.90 16.26 14.73
N CYS A 19 -5.57 15.12 15.33
CA CYS A 19 -6.01 13.79 14.91
C CYS A 19 -7.15 13.31 15.84
N PRO A 20 -7.92 12.27 15.47
CA PRO A 20 -9.01 11.76 16.33
C PRO A 20 -8.53 11.28 17.72
N ASP A 21 -7.29 10.81 17.78
CA ASP A 21 -6.64 10.19 18.94
C ASP A 21 -5.57 11.08 19.59
N GLY A 22 -5.44 12.35 19.17
CA GLY A 22 -4.51 13.28 19.81
C GLY A 22 -4.11 14.50 18.98
N SER A 23 -3.04 15.16 19.42
CA SER A 23 -2.53 16.39 18.83
C SER A 23 -1.04 16.23 18.55
N ILE A 24 -0.60 16.56 17.35
CA ILE A 24 0.82 16.54 16.97
C ILE A 24 1.31 17.99 16.89
N PRO A 25 2.12 18.45 17.86
CA PRO A 25 2.74 19.77 17.76
C PRO A 25 3.76 19.75 16.61
N CYS A 26 3.81 20.82 15.84
CA CYS A 26 4.57 20.92 14.59
C CYS A 26 5.18 22.32 14.43
N ARG A 27 6.02 22.47 13.39
CA ARG A 27 6.49 23.79 12.95
C ARG A 27 5.91 24.15 11.60
N ARG A 28 5.17 25.26 11.52
CA ARG A 28 4.53 25.79 10.31
C ARG A 28 5.56 25.96 9.19
N ILE A 29 6.74 26.50 9.49
CA ILE A 29 7.81 26.68 8.50
C ILE A 29 8.29 25.37 7.87
N VAL A 30 8.40 24.29 8.64
CA VAL A 30 8.86 22.99 8.10
C VAL A 30 7.79 22.43 7.17
N LEU A 31 6.55 22.35 7.66
CA LEU A 31 5.42 21.84 6.88
C LEU A 31 5.22 22.64 5.58
N ASN A 32 5.40 23.96 5.63
CA ASN A 32 5.34 24.83 4.45
C ASN A 32 6.44 24.53 3.42
N LEU A 33 7.62 24.07 3.85
CA LEU A 33 8.70 23.74 2.92
C LEU A 33 8.54 22.34 2.34
N THR A 34 7.92 21.43 3.07
CA THR A 34 7.99 19.99 2.81
C THR A 34 6.69 19.38 2.28
N SER A 35 5.58 20.11 2.29
CA SER A 35 4.26 19.63 1.84
C SER A 35 3.53 20.65 0.98
N LYS A 36 3.04 20.22 -0.20
CA LYS A 36 2.22 21.06 -1.09
C LYS A 36 0.86 21.40 -0.50
N LEU A 37 0.22 20.44 0.17
CA LEU A 37 -1.03 20.66 0.89
C LEU A 37 -0.85 21.77 1.93
N MET A 38 0.16 21.64 2.78
CA MET A 38 0.39 22.57 3.88
C MET A 38 0.73 23.98 3.35
N ARG A 39 1.46 24.10 2.24
CA ARG A 39 1.66 25.39 1.56
C ARG A 39 0.36 26.07 1.19
N ARG A 40 -0.55 25.35 0.54
CA ARG A 40 -1.87 25.87 0.15
C ARG A 40 -2.69 26.26 1.37
N HIS A 41 -2.77 25.35 2.34
CA HIS A 41 -3.47 25.60 3.61
C HIS A 41 -2.96 26.87 4.29
N PHE A 42 -1.64 27.06 4.42
CA PHE A 42 -1.06 28.24 5.05
C PHE A 42 -1.20 29.53 4.25
N ALA A 43 -1.37 29.46 2.92
CA ALA A 43 -1.67 30.61 2.10
C ALA A 43 -3.13 31.09 2.28
N GLU A 44 -4.04 30.15 2.57
CA GLU A 44 -5.48 30.40 2.66
C GLU A 44 -5.95 30.68 4.10
N THR A 45 -5.23 30.17 5.11
CA THR A 45 -5.61 30.33 6.52
C THR A 45 -4.51 30.87 7.45
N LYS A 46 -4.96 31.62 8.45
CA LYS A 46 -4.18 32.08 9.61
C LYS A 46 -4.34 31.16 10.83
N ASP A 47 -5.03 30.03 10.67
CA ASP A 47 -5.21 29.08 11.76
C ASP A 47 -3.87 28.60 12.30
N VAL A 48 -3.89 28.25 13.58
CA VAL A 48 -2.75 27.66 14.31
C VAL A 48 -2.87 26.15 14.42
N GLU A 49 -3.93 25.57 13.86
CA GLU A 49 -4.14 24.14 13.81
C GLU A 49 -4.85 23.68 12.53
N MET A 50 -4.68 22.40 12.19
CA MET A 50 -5.41 21.71 11.14
C MET A 50 -6.00 20.43 11.71
N VAL A 51 -7.27 20.17 11.43
CA VAL A 51 -7.95 18.94 11.80
C VAL A 51 -7.84 17.92 10.66
N VAL A 52 -7.46 16.69 10.99
CA VAL A 52 -7.37 15.56 10.05
C VAL A 52 -8.13 14.35 10.59
N GLU A 53 -8.68 13.56 9.69
CA GLU A 53 -9.45 12.35 10.04
C GLU A 53 -8.55 11.11 10.25
N HIS A 54 -7.24 11.27 10.08
CA HIS A 54 -6.27 10.19 10.16
C HIS A 54 -5.73 10.02 11.57
N SER A 55 -5.46 8.76 11.96
CA SER A 55 -4.89 8.42 13.26
C SER A 55 -3.47 8.97 13.42
N MET A 56 -3.15 9.38 14.64
CA MET A 56 -1.92 10.07 14.98
C MET A 56 -0.66 9.23 14.71
N ASP A 57 -0.74 7.91 14.84
CA ASP A 57 0.36 6.99 14.56
C ASP A 57 0.83 7.06 13.09
N VAL A 58 -0.10 7.06 12.14
CA VAL A 58 0.18 7.15 10.71
C VAL A 58 0.66 8.55 10.35
N VAL A 59 -0.01 9.59 10.87
CA VAL A 59 0.36 10.99 10.63
C VAL A 59 1.77 11.28 11.18
N LYS A 60 2.10 10.80 12.38
CA LYS A 60 3.46 10.94 12.95
C LYS A 60 4.54 10.35 12.07
N LEU A 61 4.26 9.24 11.37
CA LEU A 61 5.24 8.60 10.51
C LEU A 61 5.53 9.47 9.27
N VAL A 62 4.49 10.00 8.62
CA VAL A 62 4.64 10.95 7.52
C VAL A 62 5.33 12.22 7.97
N PHE A 63 5.00 12.74 9.16
CA PHE A 63 5.61 13.95 9.71
C PHE A 63 7.07 13.74 10.08
N THR A 64 7.43 12.56 10.60
CA THR A 64 8.82 12.19 10.82
C THR A 64 9.62 12.27 9.52
N PHE A 65 9.03 11.81 8.41
CA PHE A 65 9.63 11.97 7.09
C PHE A 65 9.71 13.44 6.65
N LEU A 66 8.65 14.23 6.78
CA LEU A 66 8.67 15.66 6.45
C LEU A 66 9.78 16.40 7.22
N HIS A 67 10.02 16.06 8.48
CA HIS A 67 11.04 16.70 9.31
C HIS A 67 12.46 16.20 9.05
N SER A 68 12.65 14.90 8.85
CA SER A 68 14.00 14.29 8.78
C SER A 68 14.45 13.93 7.36
N LEU A 69 13.55 14.01 6.38
CA LEU A 69 13.70 13.46 5.03
C LEU A 69 14.05 11.97 5.00
N CYS A 70 13.92 11.29 6.15
CA CYS A 70 14.21 9.88 6.32
C CYS A 70 12.91 9.15 6.67
N PHE A 71 12.52 8.22 5.83
CA PHE A 71 11.37 7.36 6.08
C PHE A 71 11.85 5.95 6.43
N LYS A 72 11.23 5.36 7.45
CA LYS A 72 11.45 3.96 7.79
C LYS A 72 10.12 3.33 8.17
N MET A 73 9.73 2.31 7.41
CA MET A 73 8.55 1.52 7.73
C MET A 73 8.71 0.86 9.11
N PRO A 74 7.68 0.83 9.95
CA PRO A 74 7.70 0.04 11.19
C PRO A 74 8.09 -1.41 10.91
N LYS A 75 8.79 -2.08 11.84
CA LYS A 75 9.15 -3.49 11.66
C LYS A 75 7.93 -4.41 11.65
N PHE A 76 6.93 -4.05 12.45
CA PHE A 76 5.69 -4.79 12.58
C PHE A 76 4.56 -3.87 12.14
N TYR A 77 3.90 -4.24 11.05
CA TYR A 77 2.71 -3.56 10.55
C TYR A 77 1.82 -4.57 9.82
N ASP A 78 0.52 -4.33 9.87
CA ASP A 78 -0.47 -5.03 9.07
C ASP A 78 -0.71 -4.30 7.74
N LEU A 79 -1.43 -4.97 6.85
CA LEU A 79 -1.73 -4.45 5.52
C LEU A 79 -2.64 -3.22 5.54
N ASP A 80 -3.54 -3.13 6.51
CA ASP A 80 -4.44 -2.00 6.63
C ASP A 80 -3.72 -0.73 7.11
N PHE A 81 -2.71 -0.87 7.95
CA PHE A 81 -1.79 0.21 8.31
C PHE A 81 -1.08 0.75 7.08
N ALA A 82 -0.57 -0.12 6.21
CA ALA A 82 0.10 0.31 4.98
C ALA A 82 -0.85 1.06 4.03
N LYS A 83 -2.10 0.59 3.88
CA LYS A 83 -3.13 1.30 3.11
C LYS A 83 -3.43 2.68 3.70
N ARG A 84 -3.62 2.76 5.03
CA ARG A 84 -3.84 4.05 5.72
C ARG A 84 -2.64 4.98 5.51
N LEU A 85 -1.43 4.45 5.58
CA LEU A 85 -0.21 5.21 5.36
C LEU A 85 -0.13 5.80 3.96
N LEU A 86 -0.38 5.01 2.91
CA LEU A 86 -0.40 5.50 1.53
C LEU A 86 -1.40 6.65 1.36
N LYS A 87 -2.62 6.50 1.90
CA LYS A 87 -3.64 7.57 1.90
C LYS A 87 -3.17 8.84 2.60
N VAL A 88 -2.49 8.72 3.74
CA VAL A 88 -1.97 9.89 4.48
C VAL A 88 -0.82 10.55 3.72
N VAL A 89 0.03 9.78 3.05
CA VAL A 89 1.09 10.30 2.18
C VAL A 89 0.48 11.09 1.02
N ASP A 90 -0.53 10.54 0.35
CA ASP A 90 -1.21 11.22 -0.75
C ASP A 90 -1.91 12.49 -0.26
N PHE A 91 -2.58 12.44 0.89
CA PHE A 91 -3.25 13.59 1.50
C PHE A 91 -2.28 14.74 1.75
N PHE A 92 -1.17 14.49 2.46
CA PHE A 92 -0.22 15.54 2.81
C PHE A 92 0.65 16.02 1.64
N GLU A 93 0.67 15.32 0.50
CA GLU A 93 1.48 15.66 -0.68
C GLU A 93 2.92 16.12 -0.34
N PRO A 94 3.76 15.27 0.29
CA PRO A 94 5.15 15.61 0.57
C PRO A 94 5.91 16.00 -0.71
N GLU A 95 6.83 16.97 -0.64
CA GLU A 95 7.66 17.34 -1.80
C GLU A 95 8.44 16.15 -2.36
N GLN A 96 8.89 15.26 -1.47
CA GLN A 96 9.61 14.04 -1.82
C GLN A 96 8.69 12.81 -1.76
N ILE A 97 7.47 12.92 -2.30
CA ILE A 97 6.49 11.83 -2.31
C ILE A 97 7.05 10.52 -2.87
N THR A 98 7.88 10.59 -3.91
CA THR A 98 8.51 9.41 -4.53
C THR A 98 9.42 8.64 -3.57
N ASN A 99 10.13 9.33 -2.67
CA ASN A 99 11.05 8.68 -1.72
C ASN A 99 10.28 7.90 -0.66
N ILE A 100 9.20 8.47 -0.13
CA ILE A 100 8.35 7.82 0.87
C ILE A 100 7.56 6.67 0.23
N THR A 101 6.95 6.87 -0.94
CA THR A 101 6.19 5.81 -1.62
C THR A 101 7.11 4.66 -2.02
N SER A 102 8.29 4.92 -2.61
CA SER A 102 9.26 3.86 -2.94
C SER A 102 9.70 3.06 -1.71
N SER A 103 9.90 3.72 -0.57
CA SER A 103 10.28 3.04 0.68
C SER A 103 9.14 2.17 1.24
N ILE A 104 7.89 2.64 1.13
CA ILE A 104 6.70 1.86 1.50
C ILE A 104 6.57 0.65 0.55
N HIS A 105 6.72 0.86 -0.77
CA HIS A 105 6.63 -0.18 -1.78
C HIS A 105 7.67 -1.28 -1.54
N GLN A 106 8.94 -0.91 -1.36
CA GLN A 106 10.00 -1.88 -1.07
C GLN A 106 9.72 -2.68 0.20
N SER A 107 9.13 -2.06 1.22
CA SER A 107 8.77 -2.74 2.47
C SER A 107 7.62 -3.72 2.24
N LEU A 108 6.60 -3.32 1.48
CA LEU A 108 5.48 -4.18 1.09
C LEU A 108 5.94 -5.37 0.25
N CYS A 109 6.80 -5.17 -0.75
CA CYS A 109 7.35 -6.26 -1.56
C CYS A 109 8.15 -7.26 -0.70
N LYS A 110 8.95 -6.78 0.26
CA LYS A 110 9.66 -7.66 1.21
C LYS A 110 8.71 -8.46 2.09
N LYS A 111 7.66 -7.81 2.61
CA LYS A 111 6.65 -8.45 3.46
C LYS A 111 5.85 -9.50 2.68
N PHE A 112 5.48 -9.21 1.43
CA PHE A 112 4.86 -10.18 0.52
C PHE A 112 5.70 -11.44 0.39
N VAL A 113 6.99 -11.32 0.06
CA VAL A 113 7.89 -12.49 -0.07
C VAL A 113 7.96 -13.31 1.22
N SER A 114 7.91 -12.67 2.39
CA SER A 114 7.95 -13.38 3.67
C SER A 114 6.63 -14.05 4.06
N GLU A 115 5.50 -13.65 3.48
CA GLU A 115 4.15 -14.09 3.89
C GLU A 115 3.46 -14.97 2.84
N ILE A 116 4.11 -15.23 1.70
CA ILE A 116 3.50 -15.89 0.54
C ILE A 116 3.40 -17.41 0.67
N HIS A 117 2.52 -17.85 1.57
CA HIS A 117 2.38 -19.26 1.92
C HIS A 117 1.18 -19.94 1.25
N ASP A 118 0.11 -19.20 0.99
CA ASP A 118 -1.15 -19.74 0.45
C ASP A 118 -1.81 -18.80 -0.57
N PHE A 119 -2.85 -19.31 -1.24
CA PHE A 119 -3.56 -18.59 -2.30
C PHE A 119 -4.35 -17.40 -1.76
N ASP A 120 -5.02 -17.57 -0.61
CA ASP A 120 -5.84 -16.53 0.01
C ASP A 120 -5.00 -15.30 0.34
N THR A 121 -3.80 -15.51 0.88
CA THR A 121 -2.83 -14.46 1.14
C THR A 121 -2.42 -13.75 -0.15
N ILE A 122 -2.16 -14.49 -1.23
CA ILE A 122 -1.83 -13.90 -2.54
C ILE A 122 -2.99 -13.02 -3.05
N LEU A 123 -4.25 -13.47 -2.93
CA LEU A 123 -5.41 -12.67 -3.34
C LEU A 123 -5.55 -11.37 -2.54
N VAL A 124 -5.32 -11.42 -1.22
CA VAL A 124 -5.29 -10.21 -0.37
C VAL A 124 -4.21 -9.25 -0.85
N TRP A 125 -3.00 -9.74 -1.13
CA TRP A 125 -1.90 -8.93 -1.65
C TRP A 125 -2.22 -8.35 -3.04
N THR A 126 -2.88 -9.11 -3.91
CA THR A 126 -3.34 -8.64 -5.22
C THR A 126 -4.31 -7.48 -5.12
N SER A 127 -5.30 -7.58 -4.23
CA SER A 127 -6.26 -6.49 -3.98
C SER A 127 -5.55 -5.20 -3.58
N ILE A 128 -4.55 -5.29 -2.69
CA ILE A 128 -3.78 -4.15 -2.22
C ILE A 128 -2.94 -3.53 -3.32
N ALA A 129 -2.27 -4.37 -4.09
CA ALA A 129 -1.39 -3.94 -5.16
C ALA A 129 -2.17 -3.08 -6.17
N PHE A 130 -3.31 -3.58 -6.64
CA PHE A 130 -4.16 -2.88 -7.60
C PHE A 130 -4.82 -1.63 -7.03
N GLN A 131 -5.44 -1.72 -5.83
CA GLN A 131 -6.16 -0.59 -5.25
C GLN A 131 -5.29 0.62 -4.96
N ASN A 132 -3.99 0.40 -4.75
CA ASN A 132 -3.04 1.45 -4.39
C ASN A 132 -2.01 1.72 -5.49
N SER A 133 -2.22 1.21 -6.71
CA SER A 133 -1.33 1.41 -7.87
C SER A 133 0.13 1.10 -7.54
N LEU A 134 0.40 -0.13 -7.08
CA LEU A 134 1.71 -0.59 -6.64
C LEU A 134 2.34 -1.52 -7.72
N PRO A 135 2.88 -0.99 -8.83
CA PRO A 135 3.20 -1.78 -10.03
C PRO A 135 4.21 -2.90 -9.80
N GLU A 136 5.22 -2.68 -8.95
CA GLU A 136 6.20 -3.72 -8.61
C GLU A 136 5.54 -4.88 -7.85
N LEU A 137 4.67 -4.56 -6.90
CA LEU A 137 3.93 -5.56 -6.13
C LEU A 137 2.90 -6.27 -7.02
N GLU A 138 2.22 -5.55 -7.93
CA GLU A 138 1.32 -6.11 -8.94
C GLU A 138 2.03 -7.16 -9.81
N ASN A 139 3.26 -6.86 -10.25
CA ASN A 139 4.06 -7.81 -11.02
C ASN A 139 4.45 -9.03 -10.18
N MET A 140 4.83 -8.83 -8.92
CA MET A 140 5.21 -9.93 -8.02
C MET A 140 4.04 -10.86 -7.70
N VAL A 141 2.87 -10.33 -7.34
CA VAL A 141 1.66 -11.13 -7.08
C VAL A 141 1.23 -11.89 -8.33
N SER A 142 1.24 -11.23 -9.50
CA SER A 142 0.88 -11.86 -10.77
C SER A 142 1.83 -13.00 -11.13
N SER A 143 3.14 -12.77 -10.97
CA SER A 143 4.18 -13.79 -11.20
C SER A 143 3.97 -15.00 -10.30
N GLU A 144 3.63 -14.80 -9.02
CA GLU A 144 3.39 -15.93 -8.13
C GLU A 144 2.14 -16.72 -8.53
N ILE A 145 1.05 -16.05 -8.90
CA ILE A 145 -0.20 -16.72 -9.30
C ILE A 145 0.07 -17.62 -10.50
N VAL A 146 0.79 -17.11 -11.51
CA VAL A 146 1.18 -17.90 -12.68
C VAL A 146 2.10 -19.06 -12.27
N SER A 147 3.14 -18.78 -11.48
CA SER A 147 4.13 -19.78 -11.05
C SER A 147 3.50 -20.94 -10.28
N LYS A 148 2.73 -20.64 -9.24
CA LYS A 148 2.23 -21.63 -8.28
C LYS A 148 0.94 -22.31 -8.73
N TYR A 149 0.06 -21.60 -9.41
CA TYR A 149 -1.30 -22.08 -9.66
C TYR A 149 -1.53 -22.40 -11.12
N TYR A 150 -1.07 -21.55 -12.05
CA TYR A 150 -1.23 -21.84 -13.47
C TYR A 150 -0.39 -23.04 -13.92
N PHE A 151 0.92 -23.09 -13.60
CA PHE A 151 1.74 -24.25 -13.98
C PHE A 151 1.34 -25.54 -13.26
N LYS A 152 0.97 -25.46 -11.98
CA LYS A 152 0.46 -26.62 -11.22
C LYS A 152 -0.84 -27.14 -11.82
N TRP A 153 -1.76 -26.25 -12.21
CA TRP A 153 -2.98 -26.61 -12.92
C TRP A 153 -2.69 -27.19 -14.31
N GLN A 154 -1.74 -26.62 -15.05
CA GLN A 154 -1.31 -27.11 -16.36
C GLN A 154 -0.77 -28.55 -16.29
N GLN A 155 0.00 -28.88 -15.25
CA GLN A 155 0.49 -30.24 -15.00
C GLN A 155 -0.63 -31.21 -14.64
N LEU A 156 -1.64 -30.75 -13.91
CA LEU A 156 -2.80 -31.57 -13.52
C LEU A 156 -3.81 -31.76 -14.66
N PHE A 157 -3.88 -30.83 -15.62
CA PHE A 157 -4.85 -30.82 -16.73
C PHE A 157 -4.19 -30.49 -18.09
N PRO A 158 -3.27 -31.34 -18.58
CA PRO A 158 -2.47 -31.06 -19.78
C PRO A 158 -3.28 -30.94 -21.07
N GLU A 159 -4.43 -31.61 -21.17
CA GLU A 159 -5.30 -31.54 -22.36
C GLU A 159 -6.06 -30.20 -22.46
N ASN A 160 -6.29 -29.52 -21.33
CA ASN A 160 -6.97 -28.22 -21.26
C ASN A 160 -6.00 -27.03 -21.36
N ALA A 161 -4.72 -27.26 -21.10
CA ALA A 161 -3.66 -26.25 -21.07
C ALA A 161 -3.55 -25.39 -22.35
N ARG A 162 -3.63 -26.03 -23.52
CA ARG A 162 -3.43 -25.37 -24.83
C ARG A 162 -4.48 -24.28 -25.13
N ASN A 163 -5.69 -24.39 -24.56
CA ASN A 163 -6.77 -23.43 -24.78
C ASN A 163 -6.77 -22.29 -23.74
N VAL A 164 -6.21 -22.52 -22.55
CA VAL A 164 -6.23 -21.56 -21.43
C VAL A 164 -5.05 -20.58 -21.49
N GLU A 165 -3.90 -21.00 -22.02
CA GLU A 165 -2.69 -20.16 -22.12
C GLU A 165 -2.93 -18.85 -22.88
N ASN A 166 -3.70 -18.90 -23.98
CA ASN A 166 -4.05 -17.71 -24.76
C ASN A 166 -5.20 -16.88 -24.15
N ALA A 167 -6.07 -17.51 -23.35
CA ALA A 167 -7.24 -16.85 -22.77
C ALA A 167 -6.89 -16.14 -21.45
N MET A 168 -6.22 -16.82 -20.51
CA MET A 168 -5.77 -16.21 -19.25
C MET A 168 -4.86 -15.02 -19.52
N PHE A 169 -3.85 -15.17 -20.39
CA PHE A 169 -2.88 -14.10 -20.61
C PHE A 169 -3.51 -12.86 -21.27
N ARG A 170 -4.49 -13.04 -22.17
CA ARG A 170 -5.21 -11.91 -22.80
C ARG A 170 -6.32 -11.32 -21.92
N HIS A 171 -7.01 -12.11 -21.08
CA HIS A 171 -8.06 -11.60 -20.20
C HIS A 171 -7.53 -10.99 -18.90
N VAL A 172 -6.51 -11.59 -18.29
CA VAL A 172 -5.89 -11.08 -17.05
C VAL A 172 -5.05 -9.84 -17.33
N PHE A 173 -4.33 -9.80 -18.46
CA PHE A 173 -3.36 -8.73 -18.75
C PHE A 173 -3.73 -7.81 -19.91
N GLY A 174 -4.87 -8.02 -20.58
CA GLY A 174 -5.29 -7.24 -21.77
C GLY A 174 -6.55 -6.40 -21.62
N SER A 175 -7.20 -6.39 -20.44
CA SER A 175 -8.41 -5.63 -20.14
C SER A 175 -8.08 -4.28 -19.47
N GLU A 176 -8.74 -3.19 -19.87
CA GLU A 176 -8.60 -1.87 -19.23
C GLU A 176 -9.18 -1.84 -17.80
N ASP A 177 -10.08 -2.77 -17.46
CA ASP A 177 -10.62 -2.99 -16.11
C ASP A 177 -9.92 -4.18 -15.43
N ARG A 178 -8.78 -3.92 -14.80
CA ARG A 178 -7.81 -4.94 -14.34
C ARG A 178 -8.20 -5.72 -13.06
N PRO A 179 -8.82 -5.13 -12.02
CA PRO A 179 -9.06 -5.87 -10.77
C PRO A 179 -10.29 -6.80 -10.86
N ASN A 180 -11.44 -6.29 -11.28
CA ASN A 180 -12.69 -7.04 -11.22
C ASN A 180 -12.70 -8.22 -12.21
N HIS A 181 -12.16 -8.04 -13.41
CA HIS A 181 -12.06 -9.13 -14.38
C HIS A 181 -11.00 -10.17 -14.02
N PHE A 182 -9.95 -9.81 -13.28
CA PHE A 182 -8.99 -10.78 -12.77
C PHE A 182 -9.66 -11.73 -11.78
N PHE A 183 -10.37 -11.18 -10.78
CA PHE A 183 -11.11 -11.98 -9.79
C PHE A 183 -12.20 -12.82 -10.44
N GLU A 184 -12.99 -12.27 -11.37
CA GLU A 184 -14.00 -13.03 -12.12
C GLU A 184 -13.39 -14.13 -12.99
N THR A 185 -12.24 -13.90 -13.62
CA THR A 185 -11.58 -14.90 -14.47
C THR A 185 -10.95 -16.01 -13.63
N VAL A 186 -10.33 -15.64 -12.52
CA VAL A 186 -9.82 -16.58 -11.51
C VAL A 186 -10.98 -17.41 -10.95
N GLU A 187 -12.03 -16.77 -10.42
CA GLU A 187 -13.23 -17.45 -9.93
C GLU A 187 -13.86 -18.34 -11.01
N ARG A 188 -14.02 -17.87 -12.24
CA ARG A 188 -14.65 -18.64 -13.31
C ARG A 188 -13.82 -19.85 -13.74
N ILE A 189 -12.49 -19.72 -13.79
CA ILE A 189 -11.60 -20.85 -14.10
C ILE A 189 -11.60 -21.87 -12.96
N PHE A 190 -11.70 -21.41 -11.71
CA PHE A 190 -11.80 -22.27 -10.53
C PHE A 190 -13.22 -22.78 -10.22
N SER A 191 -14.27 -22.20 -10.83
CA SER A 191 -15.67 -22.64 -10.71
C SER A 191 -16.10 -23.57 -11.84
N ASP A 192 -15.62 -23.34 -13.07
CA ASP A 192 -15.96 -24.17 -14.25
C ASP A 192 -15.13 -25.45 -14.31
N SER A 193 -13.97 -25.49 -13.62
CA SER A 193 -13.30 -26.74 -13.31
C SER A 193 -13.84 -27.27 -11.99
N LEU A 194 -14.23 -28.55 -11.95
CA LEU A 194 -14.70 -29.33 -10.79
C LEU A 194 -13.66 -29.45 -9.63
N CYS A 195 -12.91 -28.38 -9.33
CA CYS A 195 -11.67 -28.39 -8.55
C CYS A 195 -11.77 -27.65 -7.22
N THR A 196 -12.97 -27.50 -6.64
CA THR A 196 -13.13 -27.00 -5.27
C THR A 196 -12.41 -27.89 -4.23
N ASN A 197 -12.08 -29.14 -4.57
CA ASN A 197 -11.44 -30.10 -3.68
C ASN A 197 -9.90 -30.21 -3.79
N VAL A 198 -9.25 -29.52 -4.75
CA VAL A 198 -7.79 -29.69 -5.00
C VAL A 198 -6.96 -28.52 -4.50
N ILE A 199 -7.59 -27.37 -4.20
CA ILE A 199 -6.88 -26.17 -3.71
C ILE A 199 -6.75 -26.15 -2.18
N LEU A 200 -7.52 -26.98 -1.47
CA LEU A 200 -7.54 -27.08 0.00
C LEU A 200 -6.80 -28.30 0.58
N GLN A 201 -5.96 -28.99 -0.22
CA GLN A 201 -5.05 -30.06 0.24
C GLN A 201 -3.61 -29.70 -0.07
#